data_AF-A0A9D9VNM3-F1
#
_entry.id   AF-A0A9D9VNM3-F1
#
_cell.length_a   1.000
_cell.length_b   1.000
_cell.length_c   1.000
_cell.angle_alpha   90.00
_cell.angle_beta   90.00
_cell.angle_gamma   90.00
#
_symmetry.space_group_name_H-M   'P 1'
#
loop_
_entity.id
_entity.type
_entity.pdbx_description
1 polymer ?
#
loop_
_entity_poly.entity_id
_entity_poly.type
_entity_poly.pdbx_seq_one_letter_code
_entity_poly.pdbx_strand_id
1 'polypeptide(L)'
;MKSVVTIGGGTGSYTILSGLKDIPNISLTSLVSMADDGGSTGVLRDELGVLPPGDVRQCLIALSEHTDIVRSLMGYRFSEGTLTGHSFGNIFLAALEKVTGDFGSGVEIASEILKVKGKVIPITTNKAELRMIMKDDSCLKGEHCINSSDI
;
A
#
# COMPACT_ATOMS: atom_id res chain seq x y z
N MET A 1 12.94 9.98 22.60
CA MET A 1 12.58 9.24 21.38
C MET A 1 12.29 10.26 20.29
N LYS A 2 12.90 10.14 19.10
CA LYS A 2 12.68 11.07 17.98
C LYS A 2 11.52 10.58 17.11
N SER A 3 10.63 11.47 16.68
CA SER A 3 9.57 11.12 15.73
C SER A 3 10.08 11.26 14.30
N VAL A 4 9.92 10.22 13.50
CA VAL A 4 10.31 10.19 12.08
C VAL A 4 9.06 9.86 11.26
N VAL A 5 8.76 10.71 10.29
CA VAL A 5 7.62 10.53 9.37
C VAL A 5 8.17 10.35 7.95
N THR A 6 7.76 9.28 7.28
CA THR A 6 7.97 9.11 5.83
C THR A 6 6.68 9.38 5.09
N ILE A 7 6.77 9.94 3.89
CA ILE A 7 5.62 10.18 3.01
C ILE A 7 5.99 9.61 1.65
N GLY A 8 5.17 8.71 1.12
CA GLY A 8 5.44 8.12 -0.19
C GLY A 8 4.61 6.87 -0.48
N GLY A 9 5.18 6.00 -1.30
CA GLY A 9 4.59 4.74 -1.73
C GLY A 9 5.65 3.82 -2.32
N GLY A 10 5.22 2.73 -2.95
CA GLY A 10 6.04 1.83 -3.74
C GLY A 10 7.23 1.16 -3.03
N THR A 11 8.20 0.75 -3.85
CA THR A 11 9.39 0.00 -3.43
C THR A 11 10.39 0.86 -2.65
N GLY A 12 10.47 2.16 -2.94
CA GLY A 12 11.34 3.08 -2.19
C GLY A 12 10.95 3.17 -0.71
N SER A 13 9.65 3.22 -0.42
CA SER A 13 9.15 3.19 0.96
C SER A 13 9.51 1.89 1.66
N TYR A 14 9.38 0.74 0.98
CA TYR A 14 9.79 -0.55 1.54
C TYR A 14 11.25 -0.57 1.99
N THR A 15 12.17 -0.12 1.13
CA THR A 15 13.61 -0.11 1.41
C THR A 15 13.95 0.82 2.57
N ILE A 16 13.41 2.04 2.57
CA ILE A 16 13.68 3.02 3.64
C ILE A 16 13.13 2.52 4.98
N LEU A 17 11.87 2.09 5.02
CA LEU A 17 11.23 1.61 6.24
C LEU A 17 11.92 0.38 6.82
N SER A 18 12.36 -0.56 5.97
CA SER A 18 13.10 -1.74 6.39
C SER A 18 14.44 -1.39 7.06
N GLY A 19 15.12 -0.33 6.58
CA GLY A 19 16.35 0.17 7.20
C GLY A 19 16.12 1.00 8.46
N LEU A 20 15.02 1.76 8.53
CA LEU A 20 14.71 2.62 9.68
C LEU A 20 14.18 1.84 10.89
N LYS A 21 13.41 0.76 10.69
CA LYS A 21 12.63 0.11 11.77
C LYS A 21 13.45 -0.40 12.95
N ASP A 22 14.73 -0.70 12.74
CA ASP A 22 15.62 -1.26 13.76
C ASP A 22 16.56 -0.21 14.37
N ILE A 23 16.44 1.07 13.96
CA ILE A 23 17.16 2.16 14.59
C ILE A 23 16.60 2.39 16.00
N PRO A 24 17.43 2.38 17.06
CA PRO A 24 16.94 2.60 18.41
C PRO A 24 16.49 4.05 18.63
N ASN A 25 15.56 4.24 19.57
CA ASN A 25 15.08 5.55 20.02
C ASN A 25 14.33 6.39 18.96
N ILE A 26 13.77 5.77 17.92
CA ILE A 26 12.85 6.43 16.98
C ILE A 26 11.43 5.90 17.09
N SER A 27 10.46 6.76 16.80
CA SER A 27 9.05 6.40 16.57
C SER A 27 8.74 6.70 15.11
N LEU A 28 8.42 5.65 14.34
CA LEU A 28 8.28 5.71 12.89
C LEU A 28 6.80 5.74 12.49
N THR A 29 6.43 6.67 11.62
CA THR A 29 5.10 6.73 10.98
C THR A 29 5.30 6.84 9.47
N SER A 30 4.61 6.02 8.70
CA SER A 30 4.59 6.08 7.25
C SER A 30 3.23 6.55 6.77
N LEU A 31 3.21 7.68 6.08
CA LEU A 31 2.04 8.21 5.37
C LEU A 31 2.09 7.70 3.93
N VAL A 32 1.09 6.92 3.53
CA VAL A 32 1.11 6.14 2.30
C VAL A 32 0.12 6.70 1.28
N SER A 33 0.59 6.93 0.05
CA SER A 33 -0.24 7.33 -1.08
C SER A 33 -1.33 6.29 -1.38
N MET A 34 -2.52 6.76 -1.74
CA MET A 34 -3.68 5.93 -2.10
C MET A 34 -4.17 6.21 -3.53
N ALA A 35 -3.31 6.79 -4.37
CA ALA A 35 -3.67 7.20 -5.74
C ALA A 35 -3.32 6.16 -6.82
N ASP A 36 -2.67 5.05 -6.44
CA ASP A 36 -2.25 4.00 -7.38
C ASP A 36 -3.47 3.33 -8.04
N ASP A 37 -3.38 3.15 -9.36
CA ASP A 37 -4.36 2.51 -10.21
C ASP A 37 -3.78 1.40 -11.10
N GLY A 38 -2.50 1.05 -10.93
CA GLY A 38 -1.81 0.07 -11.75
C GLY A 38 -1.97 -1.39 -11.32
N GLY A 39 -1.87 -2.30 -12.30
CA GLY A 39 -1.70 -3.75 -12.10
C GLY A 39 -2.82 -4.44 -11.31
N SER A 40 -2.48 -5.47 -10.54
CA SER A 40 -3.44 -6.25 -9.72
C SER A 40 -4.14 -5.43 -8.64
N THR A 41 -3.56 -4.28 -8.27
CA THR A 41 -4.12 -3.33 -7.31
C THR A 41 -5.32 -2.60 -7.93
N GLY A 42 -5.20 -2.18 -9.20
CA GLY A 42 -6.30 -1.63 -9.99
C GLY A 42 -7.46 -2.62 -10.18
N VAL A 43 -7.16 -3.89 -10.50
CA VAL A 43 -8.20 -4.93 -10.70
C VAL A 43 -9.04 -5.14 -9.43
N LEU A 44 -8.41 -5.31 -8.26
CA LEU A 44 -9.15 -5.47 -7.00
C LEU A 44 -9.98 -4.24 -6.65
N ARG A 45 -9.43 -3.04 -6.89
CA ARG A 45 -10.16 -1.79 -6.70
C ARG A 45 -11.41 -1.72 -7.58
N ASP A 46 -11.30 -2.15 -8.83
CA ASP A 46 -12.38 -2.06 -9.80
C ASP A 46 -13.44 -3.17 -9.58
N GLU A 47 -13.02 -4.38 -9.19
CA GLU A 47 -13.93 -5.51 -8.94
C GLU A 47 -14.61 -5.46 -7.58
N LEU A 48 -13.88 -5.07 -6.52
CA LEU A 48 -14.37 -5.11 -5.14
C LEU A 48 -14.75 -3.73 -4.61
N GLY A 49 -14.46 -2.65 -5.33
CA GLY A 49 -14.72 -1.28 -4.88
C GLY A 49 -13.96 -0.93 -3.60
N VAL A 50 -12.75 -1.45 -3.43
CA VAL A 50 -11.85 -1.24 -2.28
C VAL A 50 -10.76 -0.24 -2.61
N LEU A 51 -10.12 0.37 -1.61
CA LEU A 51 -8.97 1.25 -1.86
C LEU A 51 -7.74 0.44 -2.33
N PRO A 52 -6.83 1.02 -3.12
CA PRO A 52 -5.65 0.31 -3.62
C PRO A 52 -4.72 -0.10 -2.45
N PRO A 53 -4.57 -1.40 -2.14
CA PRO A 53 -3.86 -1.80 -0.92
C PRO A 53 -2.34 -1.95 -1.12
N GLY A 54 -1.83 -1.83 -2.36
CA GLY A 54 -0.49 -2.26 -2.73
C GLY A 54 0.62 -1.58 -1.94
N ASP A 55 0.65 -0.25 -1.94
CA ASP A 55 1.69 0.52 -1.25
C ASP A 55 1.62 0.38 0.28
N VAL A 56 0.40 0.35 0.82
CA VAL A 56 0.18 0.09 2.25
C VAL A 56 0.68 -1.28 2.63
N ARG A 57 0.38 -2.31 1.83
CA ARG A 57 0.91 -3.67 2.01
C ARG A 57 2.43 -3.66 2.06
N GLN A 58 3.10 -2.96 1.15
CA GLN A 58 4.57 -2.89 1.14
C GLN A 58 5.11 -2.26 2.44
N CYS A 59 4.48 -1.18 2.93
CA CYS A 59 4.89 -0.54 4.18
C CYS A 59 4.67 -1.46 5.40
N LEU A 60 3.54 -2.17 5.44
CA LEU A 60 3.25 -3.16 6.50
C LEU A 60 4.28 -4.30 6.51
N ILE A 61 4.63 -4.85 5.34
CA ILE A 61 5.64 -5.92 5.23
C ILE A 61 7.01 -5.41 5.69
N ALA A 62 7.42 -4.21 5.26
CA ALA A 62 8.69 -3.61 5.62
C ALA A 62 8.85 -3.49 7.15
N LEU A 63 7.82 -2.99 7.81
CA LEU A 63 7.81 -2.73 9.25
C LEU A 63 7.44 -3.94 10.12
N SER A 64 7.00 -5.05 9.54
CA SER A 64 6.63 -6.26 10.29
C SER A 64 7.83 -6.89 11.01
N GLU A 65 7.62 -7.28 12.28
CA GLU A 65 8.57 -8.07 13.09
C GLU A 65 8.54 -9.58 12.80
N HIS A 66 7.60 -10.05 11.98
CA HIS A 66 7.45 -11.49 11.77
C HIS A 66 8.59 -12.12 10.98
N THR A 67 8.63 -13.45 11.04
CA THR A 67 9.56 -14.31 10.32
C THR A 67 9.40 -14.22 8.81
N ASP A 68 10.42 -14.67 8.07
CA ASP A 68 10.47 -14.56 6.61
C ASP A 68 9.28 -15.22 5.90
N ILE A 69 8.63 -16.22 6.53
CA ILE A 69 7.43 -16.86 5.98
C ILE A 69 6.23 -15.93 5.93
N VAL A 70 6.01 -15.05 6.93
CA VAL A 70 4.87 -14.12 6.93
C VAL A 70 5.07 -13.03 5.88
N ARG A 71 6.32 -12.55 5.73
CA ARG A 71 6.67 -11.63 4.63
C ARG A 71 6.45 -12.28 3.27
N SER A 72 6.88 -13.53 3.11
CA SER A 72 6.68 -14.31 1.88
C SER A 72 5.19 -14.52 1.58
N LEU A 73 4.38 -14.83 2.59
CA LEU A 73 2.94 -14.98 2.45
C LEU A 73 2.28 -13.67 2.01
N MET A 74 2.59 -12.56 2.68
CA MET A 74 2.04 -11.24 2.33
C MET A 74 2.50 -10.78 0.94
N GLY A 75 3.72 -11.14 0.53
CA GLY A 75 4.26 -10.88 -0.81
C GLY A 75 3.81 -11.89 -1.88
N TYR A 76 3.16 -13.00 -1.50
CA TYR A 76 2.82 -14.06 -2.44
C TYR A 76 1.86 -13.57 -3.52
N ARG A 77 2.17 -13.93 -4.77
CA ARG A 77 1.34 -13.68 -5.94
C ARG A 77 0.94 -15.01 -6.54
N PHE A 78 -0.36 -15.21 -6.69
CA PHE A 78 -0.90 -16.42 -7.28
C PHE A 78 -0.50 -16.50 -8.76
N SER A 79 0.04 -17.64 -9.16
CA SER A 79 0.49 -17.90 -10.54
C SER A 79 -0.52 -18.70 -11.36
N GLU A 80 -1.53 -19.28 -10.72
CA GLU A 80 -2.50 -20.19 -11.34
C GLU A 80 -3.88 -20.12 -10.67
N GLY A 81 -4.89 -20.63 -11.39
CA GLY A 81 -6.27 -20.66 -10.94
C GLY A 81 -7.00 -19.31 -11.08
N THR A 82 -8.14 -19.19 -10.38
CA THR A 82 -9.01 -18.00 -10.47
C THR A 82 -8.40 -16.74 -9.86
N LEU A 83 -7.42 -16.89 -8.95
CA LEU A 83 -6.72 -15.77 -8.33
C LEU A 83 -5.44 -15.36 -9.07
N THR A 84 -5.16 -15.94 -10.25
CA THR A 84 -3.94 -15.67 -11.02
C THR A 84 -3.69 -14.16 -11.15
N GLY A 85 -2.47 -13.74 -10.80
CA GLY A 85 -2.06 -12.33 -10.85
C GLY A 85 -2.38 -11.54 -9.59
N HIS A 86 -3.28 -11.99 -8.70
CA HIS A 86 -3.54 -11.31 -7.43
C HIS A 86 -2.45 -11.59 -6.39
N SER A 87 -2.25 -10.63 -5.50
CA SER A 87 -1.40 -10.83 -4.32
C SER A 87 -2.25 -11.19 -3.11
N PHE A 88 -1.81 -12.21 -2.35
CA PHE A 88 -2.47 -12.59 -1.10
C PHE A 88 -2.60 -11.39 -0.15
N GLY A 89 -1.53 -10.61 0.05
CA GLY A 89 -1.59 -9.45 0.94
C GLY A 89 -2.56 -8.36 0.49
N ASN A 90 -2.79 -8.21 -0.81
CA ASN A 90 -3.81 -7.28 -1.31
C ASN A 90 -5.22 -7.80 -1.00
N ILE A 91 -5.47 -9.10 -1.23
CA ILE A 91 -6.75 -9.75 -0.92
C ILE A 91 -7.03 -9.68 0.59
N PHE A 92 -6.02 -9.92 1.42
CA PHE A 92 -6.10 -9.83 2.87
C PHE A 92 -6.54 -8.43 3.33
N LEU A 93 -5.91 -7.36 2.82
CA LEU A 93 -6.27 -5.99 3.17
C LEU A 93 -7.67 -5.61 2.63
N ALA A 94 -8.01 -6.03 1.41
CA ALA A 94 -9.34 -5.81 0.86
C ALA A 94 -10.43 -6.51 1.70
N ALA A 95 -10.17 -7.73 2.18
CA ALA A 95 -11.08 -8.45 3.06
C ALA A 95 -11.23 -7.74 4.41
N LEU A 96 -10.13 -7.22 4.98
CA LEU A 96 -10.20 -6.44 6.21
C LEU A 96 -11.05 -5.19 6.04
N GLU A 97 -10.87 -4.42 4.95
CA GLU A 97 -11.73 -3.26 4.64
C GLU A 97 -13.22 -3.64 4.58
N LYS A 98 -13.56 -4.78 3.96
CA LYS A 98 -14.96 -5.24 3.89
C LYS A 98 -15.53 -5.66 5.23
N VAL A 99 -14.70 -6.24 6.09
CA VAL A 99 -15.12 -6.68 7.44
C VAL A 99 -15.26 -5.48 8.39
N THR A 100 -14.34 -4.52 8.32
CA THR A 100 -14.36 -3.32 9.19
C THR A 100 -15.31 -2.24 8.68
N GLY A 101 -15.61 -2.22 7.37
CA GLY A 101 -16.33 -1.13 6.71
C GLY A 101 -15.49 0.13 6.50
N ASP A 102 -14.20 0.12 6.86
CA ASP A 102 -13.28 1.24 6.75
C ASP A 102 -11.85 0.74 6.52
N PHE A 103 -11.20 1.24 5.48
CA PHE A 103 -9.85 0.81 5.11
C PHE A 103 -8.82 1.18 6.18
N GLY A 104 -8.94 2.36 6.79
CA GLY A 104 -8.02 2.80 7.86
C GLY A 104 -8.02 1.82 9.04
N SER A 105 -9.21 1.48 9.54
CA SER A 105 -9.43 0.47 10.58
C SER A 105 -8.88 -0.91 10.16
N GLY A 106 -9.04 -1.28 8.89
CA GLY A 106 -8.45 -2.49 8.33
C GLY A 106 -6.92 -2.50 8.40
N VAL A 107 -6.27 -1.35 8.12
CA VAL A 107 -4.82 -1.19 8.23
C VAL A 107 -4.34 -1.27 9.67
N GLU A 108 -5.11 -0.73 10.63
CA GLU A 108 -4.79 -0.85 12.07
C GLU A 108 -4.80 -2.32 12.51
N ILE A 109 -5.85 -3.07 12.18
CA ILE A 109 -5.93 -4.51 12.48
C ILE A 109 -4.81 -5.29 11.78
N ALA A 110 -4.53 -4.98 10.51
CA ALA A 110 -3.41 -5.59 9.79
C ALA A 110 -2.07 -5.31 10.47
N SER A 111 -1.87 -4.09 11.00
CA SER A 111 -0.65 -3.71 11.72
C SER A 111 -0.46 -4.51 13.00
N GLU A 112 -1.55 -4.80 13.72
CA GLU A 112 -1.53 -5.67 14.90
C GLU A 112 -1.21 -7.12 14.54
N ILE A 113 -1.92 -7.69 13.57
CA ILE A 113 -1.71 -9.06 13.08
C ILE A 113 -0.25 -9.24 12.63
N LEU A 114 0.29 -8.23 11.94
CA LEU A 114 1.65 -8.25 11.40
C LEU A 114 2.74 -7.77 12.37
N LYS A 115 2.38 -7.42 13.62
CA LYS A 115 3.31 -6.88 14.63
C LYS A 115 4.23 -5.81 14.04
N VAL A 116 3.62 -4.75 13.51
CA VAL A 116 4.33 -3.66 12.82
C VAL A 116 5.09 -2.78 13.83
N LYS A 117 6.39 -2.54 13.60
CA LYS A 117 7.18 -1.53 14.33
C LYS A 117 6.92 -0.12 13.79
N GLY A 118 5.93 0.56 14.34
CA GLY A 118 5.57 1.92 13.97
C GLY A 118 4.12 2.02 13.53
N LYS A 119 3.81 3.02 12.70
CA LYS A 119 2.46 3.24 12.17
C LYS A 119 2.48 3.31 10.65
N VAL A 120 1.49 2.70 10.01
CA VAL A 120 1.23 2.86 8.58
C VAL A 120 -0.14 3.49 8.46
N ILE A 121 -0.21 4.65 7.80
CA ILE A 121 -1.43 5.46 7.72
C ILE A 121 -1.68 5.80 6.25
N PRO A 122 -2.82 5.37 5.66
CA PRO A 122 -3.20 5.85 4.34
C PRO A 122 -3.48 7.36 4.41
N ILE A 123 -2.98 8.14 3.45
CA ILE A 123 -3.18 9.61 3.46
C ILE A 123 -4.65 10.03 3.28
N THR A 124 -5.47 9.11 2.79
CA THR A 124 -6.92 9.28 2.60
C THR A 124 -7.60 7.92 2.66
N THR A 125 -8.83 7.89 3.17
CA THR A 125 -9.74 6.73 3.09
C THR A 125 -10.81 6.92 2.01
N ASN A 126 -10.73 8.01 1.25
CA ASN A 126 -11.58 8.25 0.09
C ASN A 126 -10.86 7.82 -1.19
N LYS A 127 -11.64 7.43 -2.21
CA LYS A 127 -11.10 7.16 -3.54
C LYS A 127 -10.39 8.40 -4.07
N ALA A 128 -9.12 8.25 -4.43
CA ALA A 128 -8.28 9.29 -5.00
C ALA A 128 -7.80 8.90 -6.40
N GLU A 129 -7.60 9.88 -7.27
CA GLU A 129 -7.10 9.71 -8.63
C GLU A 129 -6.03 10.76 -8.88
N LEU A 130 -4.84 10.32 -9.33
CA LEU A 130 -3.78 11.24 -9.71
C LEU A 130 -4.13 11.91 -11.05
N ARG A 131 -3.91 13.23 -11.16
CA ARG A 131 -4.12 13.97 -12.39
C ARG A 131 -2.92 14.85 -12.70
N MET A 132 -2.51 14.85 -13.97
CA MET A 132 -1.45 15.72 -14.49
C MET A 132 -2.07 16.72 -15.46
N ILE A 133 -1.90 18.01 -15.17
CA ILE A 133 -2.31 19.11 -16.04
C ILE A 133 -1.09 19.56 -16.83
N MET A 134 -1.21 19.51 -18.15
CA MET A 134 -0.18 19.84 -19.11
C MET A 134 -0.14 21.34 -19.40
N LYS A 135 0.95 21.81 -20.03
CA LYS A 135 1.09 23.22 -20.41
C LYS A 135 0.07 23.70 -21.43
N ASP A 136 -0.53 22.79 -22.19
CA ASP A 136 -1.61 23.04 -23.16
C ASP A 136 -3.01 22.87 -22.55
N ASP A 137 -3.10 22.85 -21.22
CA ASP A 137 -4.32 22.62 -20.43
C ASP A 137 -4.96 21.22 -20.61
N SER A 138 -4.33 20.31 -21.36
CA SER A 138 -4.77 18.92 -21.41
C SER A 138 -4.56 18.22 -20.05
N CYS A 139 -5.40 17.23 -19.75
CA CYS A 139 -5.37 16.52 -18.46
C CYS A 139 -5.26 15.01 -18.66
N LEU A 140 -4.16 14.44 -18.15
CA LEU A 140 -4.02 13.01 -17.98
C LEU A 140 -4.55 12.60 -16.61
N LYS A 141 -5.27 11.48 -16.57
CA LYS A 141 -5.93 10.95 -15.37
C LYS A 141 -5.43 9.55 -15.10
N GLY A 142 -5.13 9.27 -13.85
CA GLY A 142 -4.61 7.99 -13.39
C GLY A 142 -3.09 7.91 -13.40
N GLU A 143 -2.52 7.24 -12.41
CA GLU A 143 -1.08 7.06 -12.30
C GLU A 143 -0.54 6.27 -13.49
N HIS A 144 -1.22 5.19 -13.87
CA HIS A 144 -0.81 4.32 -14.95
C HIS A 144 -0.72 5.07 -16.29
N CYS A 145 -1.73 5.88 -16.61
CA CYS A 145 -1.75 6.67 -17.84
C CYS A 145 -0.64 7.74 -17.85
N ILE A 146 -0.38 8.37 -16.70
CA ILE A 146 0.70 9.35 -16.54
C ILE A 146 2.08 8.69 -16.68
N ASN A 147 2.24 7.46 -16.20
CA ASN A 147 3.52 6.75 -16.26
C ASN A 147 3.79 6.14 -17.66
N SER A 148 2.73 5.80 -18.40
CA SER A 148 2.83 5.22 -19.75
C SER A 148 2.85 6.25 -20.88
N SER A 149 2.60 7.52 -20.59
CA SER A 149 2.53 8.56 -21.60
C SER A 149 3.92 9.00 -22.07
N ASP A 150 4.10 9.14 -23.38
CA ASP A 150 5.31 9.66 -24.03
C ASP A 150 5.39 11.19 -23.95
N ILE A 151 5.38 11.75 -22.72
CA ILE A 151 5.47 13.18 -22.46
C ILE A 151 6.91 13.64 -22.24
#